data_AF-A0A2Z5ZA70-F1
#
_entry.id   AF-A0A2Z5ZA70-F1
#
_cell.length_a   1.000
_cell.length_b   1.000
_cell.length_c   1.000
_cell.angle_alpha   90.00
_cell.angle_beta   90.00
_cell.angle_gamma   90.00
#
_symmetry.space_group_name_H-M   'P 1'
#
loop_
_entity.id
_entity.type
_entity.pdbx_description
1 polymer ?
#
loop_
_entity_poly.entity_id
_entity_poly.type
_entity_poly.pdbx_seq_one_letter_code
_entity_poly.pdbx_strand_id
1 'polypeptide(L)'
;MILLIYSLEHNLNKKDINSIVLSTIKGQTNILEKHINLVTILNLGLLRFKISNKWYIFLLYRGITEVKKDQISIITNKFEKITKIRIADAAKQLKIAILNLRNAKTNRERLKFSWDLRKETILLEAMKYLS
;
A
#
# COMPACT_ATOMS: atom_id res chain seq x y z
N MET A 1 -10.26 14.23 -9.02
CA MET A 1 -8.79 14.02 -9.03
C MET A 1 -8.39 12.82 -9.92
N ILE A 2 -7.19 12.81 -10.52
CA ILE A 2 -6.67 11.70 -11.35
C ILE A 2 -5.54 10.97 -10.61
N LEU A 3 -5.54 9.63 -10.64
CA LEU A 3 -4.48 8.78 -10.09
C LEU A 3 -3.83 7.98 -11.20
N LEU A 4 -2.51 8.09 -11.27
CA LEU A 4 -1.63 7.32 -12.15
C LEU A 4 -0.66 6.55 -11.28
N ILE A 5 -0.66 5.22 -11.39
CA ILE A 5 0.34 4.36 -10.76
C ILE A 5 1.15 3.70 -11.86
N TYR A 6 2.46 3.88 -11.78
CA TYR A 6 3.44 3.29 -12.68
C TYR A 6 4.24 2.23 -11.94
N SER A 7 4.26 1.03 -12.51
CA SER A 7 5.11 -0.10 -12.11
C SER A 7 5.64 -0.77 -13.38
N LEU A 8 6.77 -1.47 -13.25
CA LEU A 8 7.40 -2.20 -14.35
C LEU A 8 6.45 -3.23 -14.99
N GLU A 9 5.57 -3.86 -14.21
CA GLU A 9 4.68 -4.92 -14.70
C GLU A 9 3.31 -4.39 -15.12
N HIS A 10 2.77 -3.42 -14.37
CA HIS A 10 1.39 -2.97 -14.51
C HIS A 10 1.28 -1.47 -14.31
N ASN A 11 0.43 -0.82 -15.11
CA ASN A 11 0.09 0.58 -14.93
C ASN A 11 -1.40 0.69 -14.57
N LEU A 12 -1.74 1.57 -13.64
CA LEU A 12 -3.12 1.84 -13.25
C LEU A 12 -3.43 3.31 -13.49
N ASN A 13 -4.42 3.58 -14.34
CA ASN A 13 -4.97 4.91 -14.54
C ASN A 13 -6.42 4.92 -14.06
N LYS A 14 -6.74 5.81 -13.11
CA LYS A 14 -8.09 6.03 -12.59
C LYS A 14 -8.41 7.52 -12.55
N LYS A 15 -9.62 7.85 -13.00
CA LYS A 15 -10.19 9.19 -12.99
C LYS A 15 -11.30 9.28 -11.95
N ASP A 16 -11.75 10.50 -11.68
CA ASP A 16 -12.91 10.80 -10.82
C ASP A 16 -12.75 10.30 -9.37
N ILE A 17 -11.52 10.41 -8.86
CA ILE A 17 -11.22 10.08 -7.47
C ILE A 17 -11.55 11.28 -6.58
N ASN A 18 -12.33 11.03 -5.54
CA ASN A 18 -12.73 12.05 -4.55
C ASN A 18 -11.68 12.22 -3.45
N SER A 19 -11.09 11.11 -2.98
CA SER A 19 -10.13 11.12 -1.87
C SER A 19 -9.16 9.95 -1.99
N ILE A 20 -7.90 10.20 -1.67
CA ILE A 20 -6.82 9.21 -1.62
C ILE A 20 -6.17 9.21 -0.24
N VAL A 21 -5.97 8.03 0.33
CA VAL A 21 -5.19 7.84 1.55
C VAL A 21 -3.94 7.03 1.20
N LEU A 22 -2.78 7.61 1.48
CA LEU A 22 -1.45 7.06 1.22
C LEU A 22 -0.72 6.81 2.53
N SER A 23 0.00 5.70 2.61
CA SER A 23 0.91 5.42 3.72
C SER A 23 2.32 5.94 3.37
N THR A 24 2.69 7.08 3.91
CA THR A 24 4.02 7.68 3.77
C THR A 24 4.96 7.20 4.88
N ILE A 25 6.26 7.48 4.77
CA ILE A 25 7.23 7.17 5.84
C ILE A 25 6.85 7.84 7.17
N LYS A 26 6.25 9.03 7.12
CA LYS A 26 5.89 9.83 8.31
C LYS A 26 4.49 9.51 8.86
N GLY A 27 3.75 8.60 8.24
CA GLY A 27 2.38 8.26 8.63
C GLY A 27 1.40 8.25 7.46
N GLN A 28 0.10 8.27 7.76
CA GLN A 28 -0.95 8.29 6.75
C GLN A 28 -1.26 9.73 6.31
N THR A 29 -1.31 9.96 5.00
CA THR A 29 -1.68 11.24 4.40
C THR A 29 -2.98 11.06 3.62
N ASN A 30 -4.00 11.85 3.94
CA ASN A 30 -5.23 11.92 3.18
C ASN A 30 -5.18 13.12 2.23
N ILE A 31 -5.37 12.87 0.94
CA ILE A 31 -5.28 13.85 -0.15
C ILE A 31 -6.68 13.99 -0.74
N LEU A 32 -7.19 15.21 -0.67
CA LEU A 32 -8.45 15.65 -1.24
C LEU A 32 -8.19 16.50 -2.49
N GLU A 33 -9.27 16.91 -3.15
CA GLU A 33 -9.18 17.85 -4.27
C GLU A 33 -8.60 19.19 -3.82
N LYS A 34 -7.89 19.86 -4.74
CA LYS A 34 -7.18 21.13 -4.56
C LYS A 34 -6.07 21.07 -3.51
N HIS A 35 -5.46 19.91 -3.32
CA HIS A 35 -4.28 19.79 -2.46
C HIS A 35 -3.08 20.52 -3.09
N ILE A 36 -2.22 21.10 -2.24
CA ILE A 36 -0.98 21.75 -2.69
C ILE A 36 -0.04 20.72 -3.34
N ASN A 37 0.87 21.20 -4.19
CA ASN A 37 1.88 20.34 -4.77
C ASN A 37 2.73 19.68 -3.68
N LEU A 38 2.89 18.36 -3.73
CA LEU A 38 3.55 17.59 -2.70
C LEU A 38 4.33 16.44 -3.33
N VAL A 39 5.58 16.27 -2.93
CA VAL A 39 6.39 15.10 -3.27
C VAL A 39 6.71 14.34 -1.99
N THR A 40 6.39 13.05 -1.96
CA THR A 40 6.65 12.19 -0.80
C THR A 40 7.19 10.83 -1.22
N ILE A 41 7.98 10.24 -0.32
CA ILE A 41 8.41 8.86 -0.44
C ILE A 41 7.40 7.98 0.29
N LEU A 42 6.97 6.93 -0.38
CA LEU A 42 6.09 5.91 0.16
C LEU A 42 6.89 4.75 0.74
N ASN A 43 6.38 4.21 1.85
CA ASN A 43 6.87 2.96 2.42
C ASN A 43 5.90 1.81 2.05
N LEU A 44 6.23 0.58 2.45
CA LEU A 44 5.28 -0.53 2.39
C LEU A 44 4.02 -0.15 3.18
N GLY A 45 2.87 -0.15 2.52
CA GLY A 45 1.64 0.32 3.15
C GLY A 45 0.41 0.22 2.26
N LEU A 46 -0.72 0.64 2.81
CA LEU A 46 -2.00 0.67 2.11
C LEU A 46 -2.14 1.95 1.30
N LEU A 47 -2.57 1.78 0.06
CA LEU A 47 -3.19 2.81 -0.75
C LEU A 47 -4.68 2.56 -0.75
N ARG A 48 -5.44 3.59 -0.42
CA ARG A 48 -6.89 3.56 -0.52
C ARG A 48 -7.36 4.74 -1.33
N PHE A 49 -8.34 4.53 -2.18
CA PHE A 49 -8.99 5.63 -2.87
C PHE A 49 -10.48 5.39 -3.05
N LYS A 50 -11.23 6.48 -3.12
CA LYS A 50 -12.68 6.47 -3.24
C LYS A 50 -13.10 6.99 -4.62
N ILE A 51 -13.89 6.20 -5.34
CA ILE A 51 -14.54 6.59 -6.61
C ILE A 51 -16.04 6.36 -6.44
N SER A 52 -16.86 7.38 -6.64
CA SER A 52 -18.34 7.27 -6.64
C SER A 52 -18.89 6.40 -5.51
N ASN A 53 -18.45 6.67 -4.28
CA ASN A 53 -18.80 5.95 -3.05
C ASN A 53 -18.22 4.54 -2.85
N LYS A 54 -17.41 4.02 -3.77
CA LYS A 54 -16.72 2.72 -3.61
C LYS A 54 -15.26 2.91 -3.21
N TRP A 55 -14.85 2.23 -2.15
CA TRP A 55 -13.45 2.17 -1.72
C TRP A 55 -12.69 1.08 -2.46
N TYR A 56 -11.52 1.45 -2.95
CA TYR A 56 -10.55 0.54 -3.53
C TYR A 56 -9.33 0.50 -2.65
N ILE A 57 -8.82 -0.70 -2.40
CA ILE A 57 -7.67 -0.93 -1.51
C ILE A 57 -6.59 -1.69 -2.27
N PHE A 58 -5.39 -1.14 -2.22
CA PHE A 58 -4.19 -1.68 -2.82
C PHE A 58 -3.06 -1.70 -1.80
N LEU A 59 -2.19 -2.70 -1.92
CA LEU A 59 -0.92 -2.76 -1.22
C LEU A 59 0.15 -2.17 -2.14
N LEU A 60 0.86 -1.14 -1.67
CA LEU A 60 1.97 -0.51 -2.40
C LEU A 60 3.31 -1.00 -1.84
N TYR A 61 4.25 -1.33 -2.74
CA TYR A 61 5.58 -1.82 -2.39
C TYR A 61 6.67 -0.77 -2.60
N ARG A 62 6.75 0.21 -1.69
CA ARG A 62 7.69 1.35 -1.69
C ARG A 62 7.65 2.16 -3.00
N GLY A 63 7.87 3.46 -2.89
CA GLY A 63 7.84 4.27 -4.10
C GLY A 63 7.95 5.75 -3.83
N ILE A 64 7.64 6.52 -4.85
CA ILE A 64 7.59 7.98 -4.80
C ILE A 64 6.21 8.40 -5.29
N THR A 65 5.66 9.43 -4.67
CA THR A 65 4.40 10.05 -5.09
C THR A 65 4.61 11.53 -5.29
N GLU A 66 4.11 12.01 -6.41
CA GLU A 66 3.98 13.43 -6.72
C GLU A 66 2.49 13.76 -6.82
N VAL A 67 2.08 14.84 -6.15
CA VAL A 67 0.77 15.46 -6.29
C VAL A 67 0.96 16.80 -6.94
N LYS A 68 0.29 17.03 -8.06
CA LYS A 68 0.37 18.28 -8.83
C LYS A 68 -0.95 18.55 -9.53
N LYS A 69 -1.57 19.71 -9.27
CA LYS A 69 -2.82 20.14 -9.93
C LYS A 69 -3.88 19.03 -10.02
N ASP A 70 -4.24 18.42 -8.89
CA ASP A 70 -5.23 17.32 -8.82
C ASP A 70 -4.87 16.06 -9.63
N GLN A 71 -3.60 15.91 -9.99
CA GLN A 71 -3.03 14.70 -10.54
C GLN A 71 -2.06 14.10 -9.52
N ILE A 72 -2.26 12.83 -9.20
CA ILE A 72 -1.40 12.06 -8.30
C ILE A 72 -0.68 11.01 -9.15
N SER A 73 0.63 11.13 -9.22
CA SER A 73 1.51 10.20 -9.93
C SER A 73 2.31 9.40 -8.90
N ILE A 74 2.13 8.08 -8.89
CA ILE A 74 2.85 7.15 -8.02
C ILE A 74 3.78 6.31 -8.87
N ILE A 75 5.06 6.31 -8.54
CA ILE A 75 6.06 5.42 -9.13
C ILE A 75 6.43 4.40 -8.07
N THR A 76 6.12 3.13 -8.32
CA THR A 76 6.34 2.03 -7.37
C THR A 76 6.96 0.84 -8.09
N ASN A 77 7.71 0.02 -7.36
CA ASN A 77 8.22 -1.21 -7.97
C ASN A 77 7.08 -2.19 -8.27
N LYS A 78 6.25 -2.44 -7.26
CA LYS A 78 5.08 -3.32 -7.36
C LYS A 78 3.89 -2.71 -6.63
N PHE A 79 2.69 -3.09 -7.05
CA PHE A 79 1.48 -2.89 -6.27
C PHE A 79 0.52 -4.03 -6.51
N GLU A 80 -0.32 -4.33 -5.53
CA GLU A 80 -1.24 -5.46 -5.60
C GLU A 80 -2.62 -5.07 -5.07
N LYS A 81 -3.67 -5.47 -5.77
CA LYS A 81 -5.03 -5.29 -5.27
C LYS A 81 -5.27 -6.26 -4.11
N ILE A 82 -5.83 -5.75 -3.01
CA ILE A 82 -6.21 -6.60 -1.87
C ILE A 82 -7.57 -7.23 -2.17
N THR A 83 -7.64 -8.56 -2.04
CA THR A 83 -8.86 -9.35 -2.18
C THR A 83 -9.15 -10.09 -0.88
N LYS A 84 -10.43 -10.46 -0.65
CA LYS A 84 -10.86 -11.15 0.58
C LYS A 84 -10.09 -12.46 0.84
N ILE A 85 -9.70 -13.17 -0.22
CA ILE A 85 -8.93 -14.42 -0.15
C ILE A 85 -7.58 -14.19 0.54
N ARG A 86 -6.85 -13.12 0.15
CA ARG A 86 -5.53 -12.83 0.74
C ARG A 86 -5.60 -12.47 2.22
N ILE A 87 -6.73 -11.95 2.68
CA ILE A 87 -6.92 -11.55 4.08
C ILE A 87 -7.12 -12.79 4.96
N ALA A 88 -7.87 -13.79 4.47
CA ALA A 88 -8.05 -15.05 5.18
C ALA A 88 -6.70 -15.78 5.37
N ASP A 89 -5.84 -15.73 4.34
CA ASP A 89 -4.50 -16.34 4.41
C ASP A 89 -3.51 -15.53 5.26
N ALA A 90 -3.67 -14.20 5.34
CA ALA A 90 -2.73 -13.30 6.01
C ALA A 90 -2.52 -13.66 7.50
N ALA A 91 -3.59 -14.08 8.20
CA ALA A 91 -3.48 -14.47 9.62
C ALA A 91 -2.60 -15.71 9.81
N LYS A 92 -2.69 -16.68 8.90
CA LYS A 92 -1.86 -17.90 8.91
C LYS A 92 -0.42 -17.57 8.52
N GLN A 93 -0.23 -16.77 7.47
CA GLN A 93 1.09 -16.35 7.00
C GLN A 93 1.82 -15.49 8.04
N LEU A 94 1.11 -14.64 8.78
CA LEU A 94 1.70 -13.87 9.87
C LEU A 94 2.30 -14.78 10.96
N LYS A 95 1.58 -15.83 11.37
CA LYS A 95 2.09 -16.80 12.37
C LYS A 95 3.35 -17.49 11.87
N ILE A 96 3.36 -17.91 10.60
CA ILE A 96 4.53 -18.52 9.96
C ILE A 96 5.70 -17.53 9.92
N ALA A 97 5.47 -16.28 9.53
CA ALA A 97 6.50 -15.25 9.50
C ALA A 97 7.11 -14.98 10.89
N ILE A 98 6.30 -14.97 11.95
CA ILE A 98 6.77 -14.82 13.34
C ILE A 98 7.66 -16.01 13.75
N LEU A 99 7.24 -17.24 13.44
CA LEU A 99 8.03 -18.44 13.73
C LEU A 99 9.36 -18.45 12.98
N ASN A 100 9.34 -18.11 11.69
CA ASN A 100 10.54 -18.02 10.86
C ASN A 100 11.50 -16.94 11.34
N LEU A 101 10.98 -15.78 11.77
CA LEU A 101 11.78 -14.69 12.32
C LEU A 101 12.47 -15.09 13.64
N ARG A 102 11.81 -15.88 14.48
CA ARG A 102 12.42 -16.43 15.71
C ARG A 102 13.53 -17.43 15.41
N ASN A 103 13.36 -18.26 14.38
CA ASN A 103 14.32 -19.28 13.99
C ASN A 103 15.45 -18.75 13.06
N ALA A 104 15.42 -17.46 12.72
CA ALA A 104 16.35 -16.85 11.79
C ALA A 104 17.78 -16.74 12.37
N LYS A 105 18.74 -17.39 11.72
CA LYS A 105 20.13 -17.43 12.17
C LYS A 105 20.98 -16.35 11.51
N THR A 106 20.67 -15.98 10.27
CA THR A 106 21.45 -15.00 9.49
C THR A 106 20.78 -13.63 9.42
N ASN A 107 21.60 -12.58 9.23
CA ASN A 107 21.09 -11.22 9.02
C ASN A 107 20.19 -11.09 7.78
N ARG A 108 20.48 -11.85 6.71
CA ARG A 108 19.66 -11.86 5.48
C ARG A 108 18.28 -12.46 5.73
N GLU A 109 18.19 -13.57 6.44
CA GLU A 109 16.91 -14.20 6.82
C GLU A 109 16.09 -13.29 7.70
N ARG A 110 16.71 -12.65 8.70
CA ARG A 110 16.03 -11.69 9.58
C ARG A 110 15.40 -10.54 8.81
N LEU A 111 16.12 -9.97 7.82
CA LEU A 111 15.59 -8.92 6.96
C LEU A 111 14.40 -9.40 6.13
N LYS A 112 14.52 -10.59 5.52
CA LYS A 112 13.45 -11.18 4.71
C LYS A 112 12.19 -11.43 5.54
N PHE A 113 12.32 -12.12 6.66
CA PHE A 113 11.18 -12.43 7.53
C PHE A 113 10.60 -11.17 8.20
N SER A 114 11.42 -10.17 8.49
CA SER A 114 10.91 -8.88 9.00
C SER A 114 10.08 -8.15 7.95
N TRP A 115 10.46 -8.25 6.68
CA TRP A 115 9.69 -7.69 5.58
C TRP A 115 8.37 -8.44 5.38
N ASP A 116 8.40 -9.77 5.38
CA ASP A 116 7.21 -10.62 5.28
C ASP A 116 6.25 -10.33 6.44
N LEU A 117 6.77 -10.23 7.68
CA LEU A 117 5.97 -9.88 8.84
C LEU A 117 5.27 -8.52 8.67
N ARG A 118 5.99 -7.48 8.24
CA ARG A 118 5.38 -6.16 7.99
C ARG A 118 4.29 -6.24 6.91
N LYS A 119 4.55 -6.95 5.82
CA LYS A 119 3.57 -7.16 4.75
C LYS A 119 2.29 -7.80 5.28
N GLU A 120 2.40 -8.91 6.02
CA GLU A 120 1.22 -9.61 6.54
C GLU A 120 0.47 -8.79 7.60
N THR A 121 1.17 -7.98 8.42
CA THR A 121 0.49 -7.06 9.36
C THR A 121 -0.36 -6.01 8.65
N ILE A 122 0.13 -5.48 7.53
CA ILE A 122 -0.59 -4.48 6.73
C ILE A 122 -1.80 -5.09 6.04
N LEU A 123 -1.69 -6.35 5.58
CA LEU A 123 -2.82 -7.08 5.00
C LEU A 123 -3.93 -7.33 6.04
N LEU A 124 -3.58 -7.62 7.29
CA LEU A 124 -4.54 -7.71 8.39
C LEU A 124 -5.18 -6.36 8.71
N GLU A 125 -4.41 -5.26 8.68
CA GLU A 125 -4.98 -3.92 8.85
C GLU A 125 -6.00 -3.60 7.77
N ALA A 126 -5.76 -4.04 6.52
CA ALA A 126 -6.69 -3.85 5.42
C ALA A 126 -8.06 -4.51 5.65
N MET A 127 -8.13 -5.57 6.48
CA MET A 127 -9.39 -6.24 6.83
C MET A 127 -10.39 -5.27 7.46
N LYS A 128 -9.92 -4.32 8.28
CA LYS A 128 -10.78 -3.32 8.94
C LYS A 128 -11.54 -2.42 7.96
N TYR A 129 -11.04 -2.30 6.73
CA TYR A 129 -11.60 -1.40 5.72
C TYR A 129 -12.40 -2.13 4.62
N LEU A 130 -12.40 -3.46 4.66
CA LEU A 130 -13.17 -4.33 3.74
C LEU A 130 -14.39 -4.98 4.41
N SER A 131 -14.52 -4.80 5.72
CA SER A 131 -15.66 -5.26 6.52
C SER A 131 -16.84 -4.29 6.48
#